data_AF-A0AAX1VSL9-F1
#
_entry.id   AF-A0AAX1VSL9-F1
#
_cell.length_a   1.000
_cell.length_b   1.000
_cell.length_c   1.000
_cell.angle_alpha   90.00
_cell.angle_beta   90.00
_cell.angle_gamma   90.00
#
_symmetry.space_group_name_H-M   'P 1'
#
loop_
_entity.id
_entity.type
_entity.pdbx_description
1 polymer ?
#
loop_
_entity_poly.entity_id
_entity_poly.type
_entity_poly.pdbx_seq_one_letter_code
_entity_poly.pdbx_strand_id
1 'polypeptide(L)'
;MGAVTHEYARDDMEDIERRIADKHFKPGEGFLQIYAEDPDGQMYCSLLRQGRKMCASLPGDKVSLYFVDGVRCQAGADSELKVVMVWKGMLDLIFKLASLVTVHARPIPSTYQAAPLPWRNDVKVWLKDGVFDWESPDYWWLHDPEYRATFETFTFAIFCFIVLHEVGHFHNLHAVRRMERGAPLEAESAADRERLERHAREVIADTYAMQFLMDELKQRQFADETHYHPQRHIAITYACFTFALISVSATFWGFSVAIPMDESHQENFYPGHAFRLRAIQSTALEHGINGLEPSLAHVLVSEAMKQSFEILSAMSDGDFVTWDQPLQNPIHGAHYEKVCEEVRNWSNPFYGSKN
;
A
#
# COMPACT_ATOMS: atom_id res chain seq x y z
N MET A 1 -15.86 41.92 -20.85
CA MET A 1 -15.44 41.09 -19.70
C MET A 1 -15.90 39.66 -19.96
N GLY A 2 -14.99 38.69 -19.87
CA GLY A 2 -15.32 37.27 -19.68
C GLY A 2 -15.10 36.34 -20.88
N ALA A 3 -13.85 36.00 -21.17
CA ALA A 3 -13.44 34.76 -21.85
C ALA A 3 -11.90 34.63 -21.82
N VAL A 4 -11.28 34.35 -20.66
CA VAL A 4 -9.81 34.13 -20.57
C VAL A 4 -9.43 33.04 -19.54
N THR A 5 -10.31 32.10 -19.19
CA THR A 5 -10.01 31.14 -18.10
C THR A 5 -10.03 29.66 -18.49
N HIS A 6 -10.20 29.31 -19.77
CA HIS A 6 -10.22 27.89 -20.20
C HIS A 6 -9.01 27.43 -21.03
N GLU A 7 -8.28 28.34 -21.68
CA GLU A 7 -7.08 27.98 -22.46
C GLU A 7 -5.85 27.77 -21.57
N TYR A 8 -5.64 28.64 -20.58
CA TYR A 8 -4.46 28.58 -19.69
C TYR A 8 -4.35 27.29 -18.86
N ALA A 9 -5.47 26.70 -18.42
CA ALA A 9 -5.45 25.48 -17.62
C ALA A 9 -5.16 24.21 -18.44
N ARG A 10 -5.28 24.28 -19.78
CA ARG A 10 -5.06 23.15 -20.68
C ARG A 10 -3.58 23.05 -21.08
N ASP A 11 -2.95 24.20 -21.36
CA ASP A 11 -1.51 24.31 -21.64
C ASP A 11 -0.65 23.85 -20.43
N ASP A 12 -1.02 24.24 -19.21
CA ASP A 12 -0.30 23.83 -17.99
C ASP A 12 -0.38 22.30 -17.72
N MET A 13 -1.49 21.65 -18.11
CA MET A 13 -1.68 20.21 -17.98
C MET A 13 -0.92 19.42 -19.06
N GLU A 14 -0.88 19.92 -20.29
CA GLU A 14 -0.07 19.32 -21.35
C GLU A 14 1.44 19.45 -21.04
N ASP A 15 1.86 20.54 -20.39
CA ASP A 15 3.25 20.73 -19.97
C ASP A 15 3.66 19.76 -18.83
N ILE A 16 2.81 19.54 -17.83
CA ILE A 16 3.13 18.60 -16.74
C ILE A 16 3.15 17.15 -17.22
N GLU A 17 2.21 16.74 -18.06
CA GLU A 17 2.17 15.39 -18.62
C GLU A 17 3.42 15.09 -19.46
N ARG A 18 3.88 16.07 -20.26
CA ARG A 18 5.14 15.97 -20.99
C ARG A 18 6.34 15.83 -20.05
N ARG A 19 6.43 16.65 -19.00
CA ARG A 19 7.53 16.57 -18.01
C ARG A 19 7.55 15.23 -17.27
N ILE A 20 6.38 14.68 -16.96
CA ILE A 20 6.25 13.34 -16.37
C ILE A 20 6.80 12.30 -17.36
N ALA A 21 6.36 12.35 -18.62
CA ALA A 21 6.78 11.41 -19.64
C ALA A 21 8.30 11.45 -19.86
N ASP A 22 8.88 12.65 -20.02
CA ASP A 22 10.32 12.85 -20.23
C ASP A 22 11.17 12.34 -19.07
N LYS A 23 10.67 12.45 -17.82
CA LYS A 23 11.42 12.08 -16.61
C LYS A 23 11.26 10.60 -16.23
N HIS A 24 10.08 10.01 -16.45
CA HIS A 24 9.71 8.73 -15.83
C HIS A 24 9.38 7.60 -16.80
N PHE A 25 8.97 7.91 -18.04
CA PHE A 25 8.51 6.89 -18.98
C PHE A 25 9.67 6.24 -19.72
N LYS A 26 9.62 4.92 -19.82
CA LYS A 26 10.49 4.14 -20.70
C LYS A 26 9.91 4.11 -22.13
N PRO A 27 10.71 3.77 -23.16
CA PRO A 27 10.18 3.61 -24.51
C PRO A 27 8.98 2.64 -24.52
N GLY A 28 7.85 3.10 -25.06
CA GLY A 28 6.59 2.34 -25.14
C GLY A 28 5.65 2.51 -23.94
N GLU A 29 6.03 3.26 -22.90
CA GLU A 29 5.11 3.63 -21.82
C GLU A 29 4.40 4.95 -22.13
N GLY A 30 3.19 5.09 -21.59
CA GLY A 30 2.37 6.29 -21.70
C GLY A 30 1.41 6.42 -20.54
N PHE A 31 0.53 7.42 -20.56
CA PHE A 31 -0.58 7.45 -19.61
C PHE A 31 -1.59 6.37 -19.94
N LEU A 32 -2.04 5.63 -18.92
CA LEU A 32 -3.03 4.57 -19.07
C LEU A 32 -4.37 5.17 -19.50
N GLN A 33 -4.83 4.79 -20.68
CA GLN A 33 -6.17 5.10 -21.16
C GLN A 33 -7.17 4.14 -20.52
N ILE A 34 -8.23 4.67 -19.94
CA ILE A 34 -9.26 3.89 -19.24
C ILE A 34 -10.59 4.13 -19.94
N TYR A 35 -11.20 3.07 -20.47
CA TYR A 35 -12.51 3.13 -21.09
C TYR A 35 -13.54 2.45 -20.18
N ALA A 36 -14.58 3.18 -19.78
CA ALA A 36 -15.57 2.67 -18.83
C ALA A 36 -16.39 1.46 -19.34
N GLU A 37 -16.38 1.26 -20.66
CA GLU A 37 -17.03 0.14 -21.37
C GLU A 37 -16.22 -1.16 -21.24
N ASP A 38 -14.92 -1.07 -20.94
CA ASP A 38 -14.04 -2.24 -20.82
C ASP A 38 -14.38 -3.03 -19.54
N PRO A 39 -14.21 -4.37 -19.54
CA PRO A 39 -14.50 -5.23 -18.39
C PRO A 39 -13.83 -4.79 -17.08
N ASP A 40 -12.66 -4.16 -17.20
CA ASP A 40 -11.83 -3.66 -16.10
C ASP A 40 -11.97 -2.15 -15.86
N GLY A 41 -12.51 -1.42 -16.84
CA GLY A 41 -12.55 0.03 -16.87
C GLY A 41 -13.27 0.66 -15.68
N GLN A 42 -14.34 0.01 -15.20
CA GLN A 42 -15.06 0.46 -14.00
C GLN A 42 -14.18 0.39 -12.75
N MET A 43 -13.39 -0.68 -12.59
CA MET A 43 -12.48 -0.82 -11.46
C MET A 43 -11.37 0.23 -11.52
N TYR A 44 -10.70 0.37 -12.66
CA TYR A 44 -9.65 1.39 -12.85
C TYR A 44 -10.19 2.81 -12.61
N CYS A 45 -11.37 3.15 -13.15
CA CYS A 45 -12.03 4.44 -12.92
C CYS A 45 -12.34 4.68 -11.44
N SER A 46 -12.78 3.63 -10.73
CA SER A 46 -13.08 3.70 -9.30
C SER A 46 -11.82 3.95 -8.48
N LEU A 47 -10.75 3.17 -8.71
CA LEU A 47 -9.48 3.32 -8.02
C LEU A 47 -8.83 4.67 -8.29
N LEU A 48 -8.75 5.10 -9.56
CA LEU A 48 -8.16 6.38 -9.94
C LEU A 48 -8.90 7.56 -9.26
N ARG A 49 -10.24 7.52 -9.23
CA ARG A 49 -11.05 8.55 -8.58
C ARG A 49 -10.77 8.61 -7.08
N GLN A 50 -10.70 7.47 -6.41
CA GLN A 50 -10.43 7.43 -4.97
C GLN A 50 -9.00 7.86 -4.66
N GLY A 51 -8.02 7.39 -5.42
CA GLY A 51 -6.62 7.80 -5.26
C GLY A 51 -6.43 9.30 -5.47
N ARG A 52 -7.13 9.91 -6.44
CA ARG A 52 -7.14 11.37 -6.62
C ARG A 52 -7.72 12.11 -5.42
N LYS A 53 -8.75 11.57 -4.75
CA LYS A 53 -9.28 12.17 -3.51
C LYS A 53 -8.26 12.10 -2.38
N MET A 54 -7.56 10.98 -2.22
CA MET A 54 -6.50 10.82 -1.23
C MET A 54 -5.38 11.85 -1.47
N CYS A 55 -4.89 11.97 -2.70
CA CYS A 55 -3.85 12.96 -3.05
C CYS A 55 -4.33 14.42 -2.85
N ALA A 56 -5.61 14.70 -3.11
CA ALA A 56 -6.20 16.02 -2.90
C ALA A 56 -6.45 16.37 -1.43
N SER A 57 -6.38 15.39 -0.50
CA SER A 57 -6.56 15.64 0.93
C SER A 57 -5.36 16.30 1.61
N LEU A 58 -4.20 16.35 0.93
CA LEU A 58 -2.99 16.99 1.44
C LEU A 58 -3.16 18.51 1.55
N PRO A 59 -2.91 19.12 2.73
CA PRO A 59 -2.98 20.55 2.90
C PRO A 59 -1.87 21.27 2.13
N GLY A 60 -2.23 22.34 1.43
CA GLY A 60 -1.28 23.29 0.82
C GLY A 60 -0.80 22.94 -0.58
N ASP A 61 -0.72 21.66 -0.96
CA ASP A 61 -0.22 21.22 -2.26
C ASP A 61 -1.12 20.15 -2.90
N LYS A 62 -1.75 20.50 -4.03
CA LYS A 62 -2.55 19.54 -4.82
C LYS A 62 -1.61 18.53 -5.48
N VAL A 63 -1.45 17.36 -4.88
CA VAL A 63 -0.76 16.23 -5.52
C VAL A 63 -1.72 15.58 -6.51
N SER A 64 -1.23 15.31 -7.72
CA SER A 64 -2.02 14.64 -8.78
C SER A 64 -1.67 13.17 -8.87
N LEU A 65 -2.67 12.32 -9.18
CA LEU A 65 -2.46 10.88 -9.40
C LEU A 65 -2.66 10.54 -10.87
N TYR A 66 -1.70 9.80 -11.43
CA TYR A 66 -1.72 9.26 -12.79
C TYR A 66 -1.52 7.75 -12.78
N PHE A 67 -2.21 7.06 -13.70
CA PHE A 67 -1.88 5.68 -14.06
C PHE A 67 -1.01 5.67 -15.30
N VAL A 68 0.01 4.82 -15.28
CA VAL A 68 0.98 4.67 -16.37
C VAL A 68 0.78 3.32 -17.04
N ASP A 69 0.60 3.32 -18.36
CA ASP A 69 0.58 2.11 -19.17
C ASP A 69 2.00 1.57 -19.30
N GLY A 70 2.35 0.67 -18.39
CA GLY A 70 3.64 0.01 -18.37
C GLY A 70 3.58 -1.24 -17.48
N VAL A 71 4.29 -2.28 -17.91
CA VAL A 71 4.28 -3.60 -17.26
C VAL A 71 5.05 -3.64 -15.92
N ARG A 72 5.72 -2.55 -15.56
CA ARG A 72 6.50 -2.48 -14.32
C ARG A 72 5.57 -2.58 -13.10
N CYS A 73 5.94 -3.42 -12.16
CA CYS A 73 5.33 -3.44 -10.83
C CYS A 73 5.91 -2.29 -10.00
N GLN A 74 5.40 -1.09 -10.18
CA GLN A 74 5.93 0.12 -9.54
C GLN A 74 4.80 1.11 -9.17
N ALA A 75 4.97 1.78 -8.04
CA ALA A 75 4.34 3.06 -7.73
C ALA A 75 5.46 4.05 -7.32
N GLY A 76 5.20 5.34 -7.40
CA GLY A 76 6.17 6.33 -6.93
C GLY A 76 5.66 7.76 -6.89
N ALA A 77 6.22 8.52 -5.96
CA ALA A 77 6.04 9.95 -5.79
C ALA A 77 7.16 10.78 -6.44
N ASP A 78 6.79 11.88 -7.11
CA ASP A 78 7.73 12.93 -7.53
C ASP A 78 7.36 14.26 -6.85
N SER A 79 8.20 14.67 -5.90
CA SER A 79 7.97 15.90 -5.13
C SER A 79 8.08 17.19 -5.94
N GLU A 80 8.89 17.18 -7.00
CA GLU A 80 9.10 18.35 -7.86
C GLU A 80 7.89 18.57 -8.76
N LEU A 81 7.37 17.49 -9.33
CA LEU A 81 6.18 17.52 -10.19
C LEU A 81 4.88 17.46 -9.39
N LYS A 82 4.93 17.18 -8.09
CA LYS A 82 3.76 16.98 -7.21
C LYS A 82 2.81 15.92 -7.76
N VAL A 83 3.37 14.76 -8.12
CA VAL A 83 2.58 13.65 -8.65
C VAL A 83 2.86 12.34 -7.93
N VAL A 84 1.84 11.49 -7.88
CA VAL A 84 1.92 10.06 -7.62
C VAL A 84 1.63 9.34 -8.94
N MET A 85 2.42 8.33 -9.26
CA MET A 85 2.25 7.50 -10.44
C MET A 85 2.11 6.04 -10.01
N VAL A 86 1.16 5.32 -10.63
CA VAL A 86 0.98 3.88 -10.42
C VAL A 86 1.00 3.20 -11.78
N TRP A 87 1.92 2.27 -11.98
CA TRP A 87 2.05 1.54 -13.25
C TRP A 87 1.02 0.41 -13.34
N LYS A 88 0.61 0.09 -14.58
CA LYS A 88 -0.33 -0.99 -14.86
C LYS A 88 0.12 -2.34 -14.28
N GLY A 89 1.42 -2.63 -14.29
CA GLY A 89 1.97 -3.83 -13.64
C GLY A 89 1.73 -3.89 -12.13
N MET A 90 1.72 -2.74 -11.44
CA MET A 90 1.34 -2.67 -10.02
C MET A 90 -0.15 -2.92 -9.82
N LEU A 91 -1.00 -2.37 -10.70
CA LEU A 91 -2.46 -2.62 -10.65
C LEU A 91 -2.79 -4.09 -10.90
N ASP A 92 -2.11 -4.72 -11.85
CA ASP A 92 -2.22 -6.16 -12.11
C ASP A 92 -1.84 -7.00 -10.87
N LEU A 93 -0.74 -6.66 -10.19
CA LEU A 93 -0.38 -7.31 -8.93
C LEU A 93 -1.44 -7.10 -7.84
N ILE A 94 -2.01 -5.89 -7.72
CA ILE A 94 -3.09 -5.60 -6.77
C ILE A 94 -4.28 -6.54 -7.00
N PHE A 95 -4.72 -6.72 -8.24
CA PHE A 95 -5.86 -7.60 -8.57
C PHE A 95 -5.54 -9.08 -8.29
N LYS A 96 -4.31 -9.52 -8.61
CA LYS A 96 -3.88 -10.88 -8.30
C LYS A 96 -3.87 -11.17 -6.80
N LEU A 97 -3.30 -10.26 -6.01
CA LEU A 97 -3.26 -10.39 -4.54
C LEU A 97 -4.66 -10.34 -3.93
N ALA A 98 -5.50 -9.41 -4.37
CA ALA A 98 -6.88 -9.33 -3.91
C ALA A 98 -7.66 -10.62 -4.22
N SER A 99 -7.39 -11.26 -5.36
CA SER A 99 -8.02 -12.53 -5.73
C SER A 99 -7.57 -13.68 -4.83
N LEU A 100 -6.27 -13.81 -4.57
CA LEU A 100 -5.75 -14.82 -3.64
C LEU A 100 -6.38 -14.66 -2.26
N VAL A 101 -6.32 -13.46 -1.69
CA VAL A 101 -6.88 -13.22 -0.36
C VAL A 101 -8.37 -13.49 -0.34
N THR A 102 -9.12 -13.06 -1.36
CA THR A 102 -10.58 -13.27 -1.44
C THR A 102 -10.96 -14.74 -1.43
N VAL A 103 -10.26 -15.56 -2.23
CA VAL A 103 -10.55 -17.00 -2.32
C VAL A 103 -10.16 -17.74 -1.04
N HIS A 104 -9.11 -17.28 -0.33
CA HIS A 104 -8.62 -17.95 0.88
C HIS A 104 -9.22 -17.40 2.19
N ALA A 105 -9.79 -16.20 2.20
CA ALA A 105 -10.44 -15.62 3.37
C ALA A 105 -11.80 -16.26 3.69
N ARG A 106 -12.33 -17.11 2.80
CA ARG A 106 -13.67 -17.70 2.92
C ARG A 106 -13.72 -19.15 2.43
N PRO A 107 -14.65 -19.98 2.94
CA PRO A 107 -14.86 -21.32 2.40
C PRO A 107 -15.39 -21.29 0.96
N ILE A 108 -14.69 -21.96 0.04
CA ILE A 108 -15.08 -22.08 -1.36
C ILE A 108 -16.45 -22.80 -1.45
N PRO A 109 -17.46 -22.21 -2.12
CA PRO A 109 -18.77 -22.83 -2.30
C PRO A 109 -18.64 -24.19 -2.99
N SER A 110 -19.49 -25.15 -2.63
CA SER A 110 -19.46 -26.51 -3.19
C SER A 110 -19.57 -26.54 -4.72
N THR A 111 -20.27 -25.57 -5.31
CA THR A 111 -20.40 -25.39 -6.76
C THR A 111 -19.08 -25.09 -7.47
N TYR A 112 -18.09 -24.56 -6.75
CA TYR A 112 -16.80 -24.13 -7.31
C TYR A 112 -15.60 -24.92 -6.76
N GLN A 113 -15.81 -25.93 -5.91
CA GLN A 113 -14.71 -26.70 -5.32
C GLN A 113 -13.84 -27.42 -6.35
N ALA A 114 -14.41 -27.80 -7.50
CA ALA A 114 -13.69 -28.41 -8.62
C ALA A 114 -13.24 -27.39 -9.69
N ALA A 115 -13.56 -26.11 -9.52
CA ALA A 115 -13.20 -25.09 -10.49
C ALA A 115 -11.67 -24.89 -10.49
N PRO A 116 -11.03 -24.85 -11.67
CA PRO A 116 -9.61 -24.57 -11.75
C PRO A 116 -9.32 -23.16 -11.22
N LEU A 117 -8.27 -23.04 -10.41
CA LEU A 117 -7.72 -21.73 -10.04
C LEU A 117 -6.57 -21.36 -10.99
N PRO A 118 -6.35 -20.07 -11.28
CA PRO A 118 -5.28 -19.62 -12.18
C PRO A 118 -3.89 -19.94 -11.65
N TRP A 119 -3.75 -19.91 -10.32
CA TRP A 119 -2.53 -20.20 -9.59
C TRP A 119 -2.41 -21.66 -9.12
N ARG A 120 -3.27 -22.57 -9.62
CA ARG A 120 -3.32 -23.98 -9.16
C ARG A 120 -1.98 -24.74 -9.25
N ASN A 121 -1.10 -24.33 -10.15
CA ASN A 121 0.20 -24.97 -10.34
C ASN A 121 1.27 -24.34 -9.45
N ASP A 122 1.36 -23.01 -9.44
CA ASP A 122 2.35 -22.26 -8.67
C ASP A 122 1.87 -20.81 -8.50
N VAL A 123 1.59 -20.43 -7.26
CA VAL A 123 1.13 -19.08 -6.89
C VAL A 123 2.20 -18.03 -7.19
N LYS A 124 3.47 -18.34 -6.95
CA LYS A 124 4.56 -17.37 -7.14
C LYS A 124 4.80 -17.08 -8.61
N VAL A 125 4.76 -18.12 -9.45
CA VAL A 125 4.86 -17.96 -10.92
C VAL A 125 3.67 -17.15 -11.43
N TRP A 126 2.45 -17.44 -10.97
CA TRP A 126 1.28 -16.66 -11.39
C TRP A 126 1.34 -15.19 -10.94
N LEU A 127 1.82 -14.92 -9.73
CA LEU A 127 2.03 -13.54 -9.26
C LEU A 127 3.01 -12.78 -10.13
N LYS A 128 4.16 -13.39 -10.44
CA LYS A 128 5.26 -12.77 -11.18
C LYS A 128 4.99 -12.62 -12.67
N ASP A 129 4.52 -13.69 -13.31
CA ASP A 129 4.50 -13.82 -14.77
C ASP A 129 3.08 -14.00 -15.34
N GLY A 130 2.09 -14.28 -14.49
CA GLY A 130 0.69 -14.39 -14.92
C GLY A 130 0.14 -13.05 -15.42
N VAL A 131 -1.01 -13.08 -16.08
CA VAL A 131 -1.77 -11.87 -16.45
C VAL A 131 -3.14 -11.96 -15.79
N PHE A 132 -3.60 -10.89 -15.17
CA PHE A 132 -4.94 -10.84 -14.63
C PHE A 132 -5.96 -10.65 -15.76
N ASP A 133 -6.70 -11.71 -16.09
CA ASP A 133 -7.71 -11.72 -17.14
C ASP A 133 -9.12 -11.53 -16.55
N TRP A 134 -9.67 -10.33 -16.72
CA TRP A 134 -10.99 -9.95 -16.22
C TRP A 134 -12.15 -10.73 -16.84
N GLU A 135 -11.93 -11.33 -18.01
CA GLU A 135 -12.95 -12.06 -18.76
C GLU A 135 -12.78 -13.58 -18.61
N SER A 136 -11.76 -14.04 -17.86
CA SER A 136 -11.48 -15.45 -17.70
C SER A 136 -12.62 -16.17 -16.96
N PRO A 137 -13.18 -17.25 -17.52
CA PRO A 137 -14.22 -18.04 -16.85
C PRO A 137 -13.68 -18.79 -15.62
N ASP A 138 -12.36 -18.97 -15.50
CA ASP A 138 -11.72 -19.57 -14.33
C ASP A 138 -11.83 -18.65 -13.09
N TYR A 139 -12.15 -17.35 -13.29
CA TYR A 139 -12.19 -16.34 -12.23
C TYR A 139 -13.61 -16.25 -11.64
N TRP A 140 -14.17 -17.40 -11.26
CA TRP A 140 -15.55 -17.53 -10.79
C TRP A 140 -15.91 -16.58 -9.64
N TRP A 141 -14.95 -16.20 -8.79
CA TRP A 141 -15.15 -15.27 -7.68
C TRP A 141 -15.48 -13.84 -8.14
N LEU A 142 -15.18 -13.48 -9.40
CA LEU A 142 -15.59 -12.21 -9.98
C LEU A 142 -17.08 -12.19 -10.36
N HIS A 143 -17.69 -13.36 -10.55
CA HIS A 143 -19.09 -13.52 -10.95
C HIS A 143 -20.03 -13.84 -9.78
N ASP A 144 -19.49 -14.39 -8.70
CA ASP A 144 -20.24 -14.56 -7.46
C ASP A 144 -20.35 -13.21 -6.71
N PRO A 145 -21.56 -12.70 -6.39
CA PRO A 145 -21.72 -11.35 -5.83
C PRO A 145 -20.99 -11.11 -4.51
N GLU A 146 -20.97 -12.10 -3.61
CA GLU A 146 -20.36 -11.92 -2.30
C GLU A 146 -18.83 -11.97 -2.39
N TYR A 147 -18.31 -12.87 -3.22
CA TYR A 147 -16.88 -12.93 -3.51
C TYR A 147 -16.41 -11.71 -4.29
N ARG A 148 -17.22 -11.22 -5.23
CA ARG A 148 -16.94 -9.98 -5.96
C ARG A 148 -16.82 -8.80 -5.01
N ALA A 149 -17.78 -8.60 -4.11
CA ALA A 149 -17.71 -7.53 -3.11
C ALA A 149 -16.46 -7.64 -2.21
N THR A 150 -16.08 -8.86 -1.83
CA THR A 150 -14.86 -9.13 -1.06
C THR A 150 -13.60 -8.75 -1.87
N PHE A 151 -13.52 -9.19 -3.12
CA PHE A 151 -12.44 -8.86 -4.07
C PHE A 151 -12.30 -7.36 -4.28
N GLU A 152 -13.39 -6.64 -4.51
CA GLU A 152 -13.37 -5.19 -4.70
C GLU A 152 -12.89 -4.46 -3.43
N THR A 153 -13.23 -4.99 -2.25
CA THR A 153 -12.81 -4.40 -0.98
C THR A 153 -11.31 -4.62 -0.72
N PHE A 154 -10.77 -5.82 -1.00
CA PHE A 154 -9.33 -6.07 -0.90
C PHE A 154 -8.54 -5.29 -1.97
N THR A 155 -9.05 -5.25 -3.21
CA THR A 155 -8.47 -4.43 -4.29
C THR A 155 -8.37 -2.98 -3.87
N PHE A 156 -9.45 -2.42 -3.32
CA PHE A 156 -9.46 -1.06 -2.78
C PHE A 156 -8.45 -0.90 -1.64
N ALA A 157 -8.42 -1.79 -0.66
CA ALA A 157 -7.56 -1.66 0.51
C ALA A 157 -6.06 -1.71 0.15
N ILE A 158 -5.67 -2.66 -0.70
CA ILE A 158 -4.29 -2.81 -1.18
C ILE A 158 -3.89 -1.56 -1.99
N PHE A 159 -4.76 -1.10 -2.91
CA PHE A 159 -4.51 0.12 -3.68
C PHE A 159 -4.36 1.36 -2.78
N CYS A 160 -5.27 1.53 -1.82
CA CYS A 160 -5.23 2.63 -0.85
C CYS A 160 -3.92 2.61 -0.06
N PHE A 161 -3.48 1.45 0.43
CA PHE A 161 -2.21 1.35 1.13
C PHE A 161 -1.04 1.86 0.29
N ILE A 162 -0.94 1.42 -0.96
CA ILE A 162 0.14 1.82 -1.89
C ILE A 162 0.10 3.32 -2.17
N VAL A 163 -1.08 3.88 -2.46
CA VAL A 163 -1.19 5.33 -2.73
C VAL A 163 -0.94 6.15 -1.46
N LEU A 164 -1.47 5.72 -0.32
CA LEU A 164 -1.27 6.42 0.95
C LEU A 164 0.18 6.36 1.42
N HIS A 165 0.93 5.31 1.08
CA HIS A 165 2.37 5.25 1.31
C HIS A 165 3.09 6.39 0.59
N GLU A 166 2.83 6.54 -0.71
CA GLU A 166 3.41 7.63 -1.51
C GLU A 166 2.96 9.02 -1.01
N VAL A 167 1.67 9.16 -0.66
CA VAL A 167 1.13 10.38 -0.02
C VAL A 167 1.81 10.65 1.33
N GLY A 168 2.16 9.61 2.08
CA GLY A 168 2.89 9.68 3.34
C GLY A 168 4.27 10.29 3.17
N HIS A 169 4.96 10.04 2.05
CA HIS A 169 6.22 10.70 1.72
C HIS A 169 6.05 12.21 1.49
N PHE A 170 4.96 12.63 0.83
CA PHE A 170 4.63 14.05 0.67
C PHE A 170 4.27 14.71 2.00
N HIS A 171 3.36 14.10 2.76
CA HIS A 171 2.89 14.61 4.05
C HIS A 171 4.05 14.88 5.02
N ASN A 172 5.02 13.97 5.04
CA ASN A 172 6.20 14.05 5.91
C ASN A 172 7.35 14.86 5.30
N LEU A 173 7.16 15.47 4.13
CA LEU A 173 8.13 16.33 3.45
C LEU A 173 9.50 15.66 3.27
N HIS A 174 9.51 14.35 3.04
CA HIS A 174 10.74 13.55 2.99
C HIS A 174 11.77 14.09 2.00
N ALA A 175 11.31 14.52 0.81
CA ALA A 175 12.18 15.08 -0.22
C ALA A 175 12.81 16.42 0.21
N VAL A 176 12.04 17.31 0.83
CA VAL A 176 12.49 18.64 1.28
C VAL A 176 13.49 18.49 2.43
N ARG A 177 13.13 17.70 3.46
CA ARG A 177 13.99 17.46 4.63
C ARG A 177 15.33 16.83 4.27
N ARG A 178 15.33 15.96 3.25
CA ARG A 178 16.57 15.37 2.71
C ARG A 178 17.46 16.45 2.07
N MET A 179 16.90 17.41 1.35
CA MET A 179 17.68 18.51 0.77
C MET A 179 18.24 19.44 1.86
N GLU A 180 17.47 19.70 2.91
CA GLU A 180 17.87 20.59 4.02
C GLU A 180 18.98 20.02 4.90
N ARG A 181 19.02 18.70 5.12
CA ARG A 181 20.03 18.07 6.00
C ARG A 181 21.46 18.09 5.43
N GLY A 182 21.66 18.28 4.13
CA GLY A 182 22.99 18.32 3.50
C GLY A 182 23.74 16.98 3.55
N ALA A 183 24.98 16.96 3.03
CA ALA A 183 25.82 15.76 3.03
C ALA A 183 26.53 15.56 4.40
N PRO A 184 26.66 14.32 4.92
CA PRO A 184 27.31 14.10 6.20
C PRO A 184 28.83 14.33 6.15
N LEU A 185 29.43 14.68 7.30
CA LEU A 185 30.83 15.11 7.42
C LEU A 185 31.88 13.98 7.39
N GLU A 186 31.49 12.71 7.55
CA GLU A 186 32.40 11.54 7.58
C GLU A 186 31.84 10.34 6.80
N ALA A 187 32.64 9.70 5.95
CA ALA A 187 32.16 8.81 4.87
C ALA A 187 31.56 7.45 5.31
N GLU A 188 32.12 6.76 6.31
CA GLU A 188 31.60 5.44 6.74
C GLU A 188 30.39 5.57 7.68
N SER A 189 30.42 6.53 8.61
CA SER A 189 29.26 6.85 9.45
C SER A 189 28.11 7.51 8.65
N ALA A 190 28.43 8.19 7.53
CA ALA A 190 27.46 8.72 6.58
C ALA A 190 26.57 7.63 5.96
N ALA A 191 27.17 6.54 5.47
CA ALA A 191 26.46 5.52 4.73
C ALA A 191 25.46 4.76 5.62
N ASP A 192 25.88 4.39 6.83
CA ASP A 192 25.02 3.75 7.82
C ASP A 192 23.88 4.66 8.28
N ARG A 193 24.17 5.94 8.50
CA ARG A 193 23.15 6.93 8.86
C ARG A 193 22.16 7.15 7.73
N GLU A 194 22.63 7.32 6.50
CA GLU A 194 21.75 7.52 5.34
C GLU A 194 20.82 6.32 5.15
N ARG A 195 21.33 5.10 5.36
CA ARG A 195 20.52 3.87 5.36
C ARG A 195 19.45 3.91 6.45
N LEU A 196 19.80 4.21 7.70
CA LEU A 196 18.83 4.32 8.79
C LEU A 196 17.77 5.39 8.52
N GLU A 197 18.17 6.55 7.99
CA GLU A 197 17.25 7.63 7.61
C GLU A 197 16.30 7.20 6.48
N ARG A 198 16.77 6.44 5.48
CA ARG A 198 15.92 5.85 4.44
C ARG A 198 14.91 4.88 5.05
N HIS A 199 15.36 3.97 5.91
CA HIS A 199 14.48 3.00 6.56
C HIS A 199 13.41 3.70 7.43
N ALA A 200 13.79 4.74 8.17
CA ALA A 200 12.85 5.53 8.98
C ALA A 200 11.77 6.19 8.12
N ARG A 201 12.13 6.75 6.95
CA ARG A 201 11.16 7.33 6.02
C ARG A 201 10.16 6.31 5.48
N GLU A 202 10.61 5.10 5.14
CA GLU A 202 9.71 4.03 4.69
C GLU A 202 8.75 3.61 5.82
N VAL A 203 9.26 3.41 7.05
CA VAL A 203 8.44 3.05 8.21
C VAL A 203 7.41 4.13 8.52
N ILE A 204 7.76 5.41 8.42
CA ILE A 204 6.82 6.52 8.63
C ILE A 204 5.73 6.54 7.55
N ALA A 205 6.09 6.32 6.30
CA ALA A 205 5.13 6.28 5.21
C ALA A 205 4.18 5.08 5.33
N ASP A 206 4.70 3.91 5.74
CA ASP A 206 3.91 2.70 5.98
C ASP A 206 2.94 2.83 7.14
N THR A 207 3.40 3.39 8.26
CA THR A 207 2.56 3.60 9.45
C THR A 207 1.50 4.66 9.19
N TYR A 208 1.84 5.73 8.46
CA TYR A 208 0.88 6.70 7.92
C TYR A 208 -0.17 5.99 7.05
N ALA A 209 0.27 5.19 6.08
CA ALA A 209 -0.62 4.49 5.15
C ALA A 209 -1.56 3.54 5.88
N MET A 210 -1.06 2.77 6.86
CA MET A 210 -1.88 1.88 7.68
C MET A 210 -2.96 2.64 8.45
N GLN A 211 -2.61 3.76 9.10
CA GLN A 211 -3.56 4.57 9.86
C GLN A 211 -4.68 5.12 8.98
N PHE A 212 -4.32 5.75 7.86
CA PHE A 212 -5.31 6.35 6.95
C PHE A 212 -6.10 5.31 6.16
N LEU A 213 -5.52 4.14 5.87
CA LEU A 213 -6.26 3.02 5.29
C LEU A 213 -7.43 2.59 6.18
N MET A 214 -7.23 2.55 7.51
CA MET A 214 -8.33 2.25 8.42
C MET A 214 -9.46 3.27 8.33
N ASP A 215 -9.15 4.54 8.14
CA ASP A 215 -10.15 5.60 8.00
C ASP A 215 -10.89 5.49 6.66
N GLU A 216 -10.18 5.20 5.57
CA GLU A 216 -10.79 4.93 4.25
C GLU A 216 -11.71 3.70 4.29
N LEU A 217 -11.31 2.64 4.98
CA LEU A 217 -12.13 1.43 5.15
C LEU A 217 -13.40 1.73 5.97
N LYS A 218 -13.28 2.49 7.07
CA LYS A 218 -14.44 2.91 7.86
C LYS A 218 -15.39 3.74 7.04
N GLN A 219 -14.89 4.77 6.34
CA GLN A 219 -15.73 5.65 5.55
C GLN A 219 -16.45 4.89 4.43
N ARG A 220 -15.80 3.90 3.82
CA ARG A 220 -16.38 3.13 2.72
C ARG A 220 -17.41 2.10 3.20
N GLN A 221 -17.10 1.36 4.26
CA GLN A 221 -17.90 0.21 4.70
C GLN A 221 -18.93 0.56 5.79
N PHE A 222 -18.72 1.69 6.48
CA PHE A 222 -19.54 2.13 7.61
C PHE A 222 -19.87 3.64 7.49
N ALA A 223 -20.20 4.08 6.26
CA ALA A 223 -20.47 5.50 5.94
C ALA A 223 -21.59 6.13 6.79
N ASP A 224 -22.54 5.32 7.25
CA ASP A 224 -23.68 5.77 8.05
C ASP A 224 -23.31 6.07 9.52
N GLU A 225 -22.10 5.72 9.95
CA GLU A 225 -21.64 5.96 11.33
C GLU A 225 -21.12 7.40 11.49
N THR A 226 -22.04 8.35 11.60
CA THR A 226 -21.73 9.79 11.63
C THR A 226 -21.01 10.24 12.92
N HIS A 227 -20.99 9.40 13.98
CA HIS A 227 -20.36 9.72 15.27
C HIS A 227 -19.44 8.59 15.76
N TYR A 228 -18.46 8.24 14.92
CA TYR A 228 -17.48 7.23 15.26
C TYR A 228 -16.65 7.60 16.49
N HIS A 229 -16.78 6.77 17.53
CA HIS A 229 -15.89 6.75 18.69
C HIS A 229 -15.24 5.35 18.79
N PRO A 230 -13.91 5.21 18.71
CA PRO A 230 -13.23 3.91 18.64
C PRO A 230 -13.63 2.93 19.77
N GLN A 231 -13.72 3.44 20.99
CA GLN A 231 -14.06 2.69 22.21
C GLN A 231 -15.52 2.23 22.25
N ARG A 232 -16.42 2.91 21.54
CA ARG A 232 -17.83 2.50 21.42
C ARG A 232 -18.02 1.59 20.21
N HIS A 233 -17.14 1.69 19.21
CA HIS A 233 -17.17 0.95 17.96
C HIS A 233 -15.97 0.01 17.84
N ILE A 234 -15.69 -0.73 18.92
CA ILE A 234 -14.54 -1.64 18.99
C ILE A 234 -14.61 -2.69 17.87
N ALA A 235 -15.80 -3.23 17.58
CA ALA A 235 -15.99 -4.22 16.52
C ALA A 235 -15.65 -3.65 15.13
N ILE A 236 -16.03 -2.40 14.84
CA ILE A 236 -15.70 -1.72 13.57
C ILE A 236 -14.19 -1.46 13.51
N THR A 237 -13.61 -0.95 14.61
CA THR A 237 -12.16 -0.70 14.71
C THR A 237 -11.37 -1.97 14.42
N TYR A 238 -11.77 -3.07 15.07
CA TYR A 238 -11.17 -4.38 14.93
C TYR A 238 -11.31 -4.92 13.52
N ALA A 239 -12.52 -4.92 12.95
CA ALA A 239 -12.75 -5.39 11.58
C ALA A 239 -11.91 -4.61 10.56
N CYS A 240 -11.88 -3.29 10.66
CA CYS A 240 -11.07 -2.45 9.76
C CYS A 240 -9.57 -2.71 9.95
N PHE A 241 -9.10 -2.90 11.19
CA PHE A 241 -7.69 -3.19 11.46
C PHE A 241 -7.28 -4.55 10.89
N THR A 242 -8.07 -5.59 11.15
CA THR A 242 -7.82 -6.94 10.63
C THR A 242 -7.79 -6.94 9.11
N PHE A 243 -8.77 -6.29 8.47
CA PHE A 243 -8.84 -6.21 7.02
C PHE A 243 -7.65 -5.45 6.42
N ALA A 244 -7.28 -4.32 7.03
CA ALA A 244 -6.10 -3.55 6.65
C ALA A 244 -4.83 -4.39 6.79
N LEU A 245 -4.65 -5.09 7.92
CA LEU A 245 -3.45 -5.89 8.17
C LEU A 245 -3.32 -7.05 7.19
N ILE A 246 -4.42 -7.76 6.87
CA ILE A 246 -4.42 -8.80 5.84
C ILE A 246 -4.00 -8.22 4.48
N SER A 247 -4.58 -7.08 4.09
CA SER A 247 -4.28 -6.41 2.82
C SER A 247 -2.82 -6.00 2.72
N VAL A 248 -2.28 -5.37 3.76
CA VAL A 248 -0.89 -4.91 3.85
C VAL A 248 0.08 -6.09 3.85
N SER A 249 -0.25 -7.15 4.58
CA SER A 249 0.58 -8.34 4.66
C SER A 249 0.62 -9.09 3.32
N ALA A 250 -0.52 -9.20 2.63
CA ALA A 250 -0.59 -9.73 1.27
C ALA A 250 0.23 -8.86 0.30
N THR A 251 0.22 -7.54 0.47
CA THR A 251 1.02 -6.60 -0.33
C THR A 251 2.51 -6.86 -0.18
N PHE A 252 3.03 -6.88 1.06
CA PHE A 252 4.45 -7.06 1.31
C PHE A 252 4.96 -8.46 0.92
N TRP A 253 4.17 -9.51 1.14
CA TRP A 253 4.51 -10.84 0.64
C TRP A 253 4.45 -10.89 -0.90
N GLY A 254 3.43 -10.29 -1.51
CA GLY A 254 3.36 -10.17 -2.97
C GLY A 254 4.56 -9.45 -3.56
N PHE A 255 5.05 -8.39 -2.90
CA PHE A 255 6.26 -7.69 -3.28
C PHE A 255 7.51 -8.55 -3.11
N SER A 256 7.62 -9.37 -2.07
CA SER A 256 8.78 -10.27 -1.92
C SER A 256 8.88 -11.30 -3.04
N VAL A 257 7.76 -11.63 -3.70
CA VAL A 257 7.71 -12.50 -4.87
C VAL A 257 7.95 -11.74 -6.17
N ALA A 258 7.22 -10.64 -6.40
CA ALA A 258 7.23 -9.92 -7.68
C ALA A 258 8.41 -8.94 -7.84
N ILE A 259 8.88 -8.39 -6.72
CA ILE A 259 9.96 -7.40 -6.63
C ILE A 259 10.91 -7.84 -5.49
N PRO A 260 11.62 -8.98 -5.68
CA PRO A 260 12.39 -9.58 -4.60
C PRO A 260 13.48 -8.62 -4.11
N MET A 261 13.52 -8.44 -2.80
CA MET A 261 14.57 -7.75 -2.06
C MET A 261 15.13 -8.74 -1.05
N ASP A 262 16.44 -8.73 -0.84
CA ASP A 262 17.03 -9.41 0.31
C ASP A 262 16.68 -8.66 1.60
N GLU A 263 16.65 -9.37 2.73
CA GLU A 263 16.30 -8.79 4.04
C GLU A 263 17.54 -8.25 4.79
N SER A 264 18.64 -8.00 4.07
CA SER A 264 19.91 -7.53 4.61
C SER A 264 19.82 -6.06 5.04
N HIS A 265 19.50 -5.82 6.30
CA HIS A 265 19.46 -4.47 6.89
C HIS A 265 20.84 -3.77 6.98
N GLN A 266 21.93 -4.49 6.70
CA GLN A 266 23.30 -3.96 6.67
C GLN A 266 23.69 -3.48 5.27
N GLU A 267 23.26 -4.20 4.23
CA GLU A 267 23.69 -3.94 2.85
C GLU A 267 22.64 -3.11 2.07
N ASN A 268 21.37 -3.20 2.44
CA ASN A 268 20.31 -2.57 1.67
C ASN A 268 20.05 -1.12 2.03
N PHE A 269 19.90 -0.29 1.00
CA PHE A 269 19.50 1.10 1.15
C PHE A 269 18.02 1.28 1.51
N TYR A 270 17.20 0.26 1.32
CA TYR A 270 15.78 0.22 1.65
C TYR A 270 15.50 -0.97 2.56
N PRO A 271 14.59 -0.83 3.54
CA PRO A 271 14.19 -1.95 4.37
C PRO A 271 13.48 -3.02 3.54
N GLY A 272 13.75 -4.29 3.86
CA GLY A 272 13.04 -5.41 3.26
C GLY A 272 11.56 -5.41 3.63
N HIS A 273 10.74 -6.06 2.80
CA HIS A 273 9.29 -6.05 2.89
C HIS A 273 8.79 -6.68 4.19
N ALA A 274 9.46 -7.75 4.65
CA ALA A 274 9.09 -8.40 5.90
C ALA A 274 9.36 -7.47 7.09
N PHE A 275 10.51 -6.78 7.09
CA PHE A 275 10.85 -5.82 8.14
C PHE A 275 9.81 -4.70 8.23
N ARG A 276 9.37 -4.17 7.08
CA ARG A 276 8.34 -3.12 7.00
C ARG A 276 7.01 -3.57 7.59
N LEU A 277 6.58 -4.80 7.29
CA LEU A 277 5.39 -5.39 7.90
C LEU A 277 5.52 -5.49 9.43
N ARG A 278 6.68 -5.95 9.93
CA ARG A 278 6.94 -6.00 11.38
C ARG A 278 6.92 -4.63 12.01
N ALA A 279 7.46 -3.61 11.36
CA ALA A 279 7.41 -2.24 11.87
C ALA A 279 5.96 -1.74 12.06
N ILE A 280 5.05 -2.05 11.13
CA ILE A 280 3.62 -1.74 11.28
C ILE A 280 3.01 -2.47 12.47
N GLN A 281 3.29 -3.77 12.62
CA GLN A 281 2.79 -4.58 13.73
C GLN A 281 3.31 -4.06 15.08
N SER A 282 4.61 -3.80 15.20
CA SER A 282 5.23 -3.23 16.39
C SER A 282 4.64 -1.87 16.73
N THR A 283 4.50 -0.98 15.73
CA THR A 283 3.87 0.34 15.91
C THR A 283 2.44 0.20 16.46
N ALA A 284 1.64 -0.71 15.92
CA ALA A 284 0.27 -0.95 16.39
C ALA A 284 0.21 -1.52 17.82
N LEU A 285 1.20 -2.32 18.24
CA LEU A 285 1.30 -2.86 19.59
C LEU A 285 1.80 -1.80 20.60
N GLU A 286 2.78 -0.99 20.22
CA GLU A 286 3.44 0.00 21.09
C GLU A 286 2.58 1.26 21.28
N HIS A 287 1.94 1.72 20.21
CA HIS A 287 1.20 2.99 20.19
C HIS A 287 -0.31 2.80 20.11
N GLY A 288 -0.78 1.56 19.99
CA GLY A 288 -2.19 1.22 19.85
C GLY A 288 -2.73 1.49 18.44
N ILE A 289 -4.05 1.34 18.29
CA ILE A 289 -4.76 1.56 17.02
C ILE A 289 -5.88 2.58 17.24
N ASN A 290 -5.89 3.67 16.47
CA ASN A 290 -6.97 4.68 16.47
C ASN A 290 -7.45 5.08 17.88
N GLY A 291 -6.51 5.35 18.79
CA GLY A 291 -6.80 5.82 20.14
C GLY A 291 -7.39 4.78 21.10
N LEU A 292 -7.44 3.48 20.76
CA LEU A 292 -7.88 2.43 21.69
C LEU A 292 -6.99 2.34 22.94
N GLU A 293 -7.59 1.94 24.06
CA GLU A 293 -6.85 1.64 25.30
C GLU A 293 -5.77 0.58 25.05
N PRO A 294 -4.54 0.72 25.59
CA PRO A 294 -3.41 -0.15 25.25
C PRO A 294 -3.67 -1.65 25.45
N SER A 295 -4.33 -2.03 26.54
CA SER A 295 -4.63 -3.44 26.83
C SER A 295 -5.59 -4.06 25.82
N LEU A 296 -6.59 -3.30 25.37
CA LEU A 296 -7.54 -3.72 24.35
C LEU A 296 -6.88 -3.74 22.97
N ALA A 297 -6.09 -2.71 22.64
CA ALA A 297 -5.34 -2.65 21.39
C ALA A 297 -4.42 -3.87 21.24
N HIS A 298 -3.68 -4.25 22.28
CA HIS A 298 -2.82 -5.42 22.27
C HIS A 298 -3.57 -6.72 21.92
N VAL A 299 -4.73 -6.94 22.54
CA VAL A 299 -5.56 -8.14 22.27
C VAL A 299 -6.03 -8.16 20.81
N LEU A 300 -6.55 -7.03 20.32
CA LEU A 300 -7.09 -6.94 18.96
C LEU A 300 -5.99 -7.09 17.90
N VAL A 301 -4.84 -6.46 18.12
CA VAL A 301 -3.70 -6.55 17.21
C VAL A 301 -3.17 -7.99 17.16
N SER A 302 -3.02 -8.64 18.32
CA SER A 302 -2.56 -10.03 18.38
C SER A 302 -3.50 -10.99 17.64
N GLU A 303 -4.80 -10.82 17.80
CA GLU A 303 -5.80 -11.67 17.12
C GLU A 303 -5.84 -11.39 15.60
N ALA A 304 -5.74 -10.12 15.20
CA ALA A 304 -5.65 -9.75 13.79
C ALA A 304 -4.39 -10.33 13.12
N MET A 305 -3.25 -10.29 13.81
CA MET A 305 -1.99 -10.91 13.34
C MET A 305 -2.16 -12.42 13.14
N LYS A 306 -2.82 -13.10 14.08
CA LYS A 306 -3.11 -14.53 13.98
C LYS A 306 -3.98 -14.85 12.76
N GLN A 307 -5.08 -14.13 12.57
CA GLN A 307 -5.96 -14.34 11.41
C GLN A 307 -5.26 -14.04 10.08
N SER A 308 -4.47 -12.97 10.04
CA SER A 308 -3.63 -12.66 8.88
C SER A 308 -2.67 -13.80 8.58
N PHE A 309 -1.99 -14.34 9.59
CA PHE A 309 -1.07 -15.45 9.42
C PHE A 309 -1.76 -16.73 8.92
N GLU A 310 -2.96 -17.06 9.43
CA GLU A 310 -3.74 -18.21 8.99
C GLU A 310 -4.11 -18.12 7.50
N ILE A 311 -4.66 -16.98 7.06
CA ILE A 311 -5.04 -16.75 5.65
C ILE A 311 -3.80 -16.76 4.75
N LEU A 312 -2.74 -16.06 5.15
CA LEU A 312 -1.54 -15.90 4.33
C LEU A 312 -0.75 -17.20 4.21
N SER A 313 -0.68 -17.99 5.28
CA SER A 313 -0.10 -19.34 5.25
C SER A 313 -0.87 -20.24 4.28
N ALA A 314 -2.20 -20.20 4.31
CA ALA A 314 -3.02 -20.99 3.38
C ALA A 314 -2.85 -20.58 1.92
N MET A 315 -2.82 -19.27 1.61
CA MET A 315 -2.68 -18.81 0.22
C MET A 315 -1.27 -18.95 -0.36
N SER A 316 -0.25 -19.06 0.49
CA SER A 316 1.16 -19.15 0.10
C SER A 316 1.74 -20.57 0.20
N ASP A 317 0.91 -21.56 0.53
CA ASP A 317 1.33 -22.94 0.84
C ASP A 317 2.43 -22.99 1.92
N GLY A 318 2.26 -22.17 2.97
CA GLY A 318 3.19 -22.04 4.10
C GLY A 318 4.42 -21.15 3.85
N ASP A 319 4.66 -20.69 2.62
CA ASP A 319 5.81 -19.85 2.29
C ASP A 319 5.86 -18.55 3.08
N PHE A 320 4.70 -17.92 3.32
CA PHE A 320 4.60 -16.71 4.13
C PHE A 320 5.24 -16.86 5.52
N VAL A 321 5.08 -18.04 6.14
CA VAL A 321 5.67 -18.36 7.45
C VAL A 321 7.19 -18.37 7.37
N THR A 322 7.72 -19.03 6.33
CA THR A 322 9.16 -19.13 6.13
C THR A 322 9.80 -17.79 5.76
N TRP A 323 9.05 -16.93 5.06
CA TRP A 323 9.48 -15.58 4.68
C TRP A 323 9.62 -14.64 5.89
N ASP A 324 8.72 -14.76 6.87
CA ASP A 324 8.76 -13.95 8.10
C ASP A 324 9.74 -14.48 9.16
N GLN A 325 10.11 -15.76 9.10
CA GLN A 325 10.95 -16.43 10.11
C GLN A 325 12.32 -15.78 10.37
N PRO A 326 13.08 -15.30 9.36
CA PRO A 326 14.38 -14.65 9.59
C PRO A 326 14.30 -13.44 10.53
N LEU A 327 13.15 -12.75 10.57
CA LEU A 327 12.95 -11.58 11.41
C LEU A 327 12.80 -11.88 12.90
N GLN A 328 12.69 -13.16 13.27
CA GLN A 328 12.74 -13.58 14.67
C GLN A 328 14.16 -13.45 15.26
N ASN A 329 15.17 -13.19 14.43
CA ASN A 329 16.52 -12.91 14.91
C ASN A 329 16.56 -11.57 15.69
N PRO A 330 17.09 -11.54 16.93
CA PRO A 330 17.19 -10.32 17.74
C PRO A 330 17.87 -9.13 17.05
N ILE A 331 18.72 -9.39 16.06
CA ILE A 331 19.38 -8.35 15.26
C ILE A 331 18.36 -7.43 14.57
N HIS A 332 17.23 -7.96 14.08
CA HIS A 332 16.19 -7.15 13.45
C HIS A 332 15.45 -6.27 14.47
N GLY A 333 15.29 -6.73 15.71
CA GLY A 333 14.76 -5.92 16.81
C GLY A 333 15.69 -4.76 17.15
N ALA A 334 16.99 -5.02 17.29
CA ALA A 334 17.99 -3.97 17.52
C ALA A 334 18.09 -2.98 16.34
N HIS A 335 17.86 -3.44 15.10
CA HIS A 335 17.77 -2.55 13.94
C HIS A 335 16.51 -1.69 13.97
N TYR A 336 15.36 -2.26 14.34
CA TYR A 336 14.12 -1.52 14.50
C TYR A 336 14.26 -0.40 15.54
N GLU A 337 14.88 -0.67 16.69
CA GLU A 337 15.15 0.35 17.71
C GLU A 337 15.94 1.54 17.14
N LYS A 338 17.00 1.27 16.37
CA LYS A 338 17.80 2.32 15.70
C LYS A 338 16.98 3.12 14.67
N VAL A 339 16.11 2.45 13.93
CA VAL A 339 15.21 3.12 12.97
C VAL A 339 14.22 4.03 13.72
N CYS A 340 13.66 3.57 14.84
CA CYS A 340 12.74 4.34 15.68
C CYS A 340 13.38 5.60 16.28
N GLU A 341 14.68 5.56 16.59
CA GLU A 341 15.43 6.76 17.01
C GLU A 341 15.45 7.84 15.93
N GLU A 342 15.51 7.45 14.65
CA GLU A 342 15.46 8.38 13.51
C GLU A 342 14.04 8.84 13.18
N VAL A 343 12.99 8.08 13.49
CA VAL A 343 11.60 8.40 13.10
C VAL A 343 11.19 9.83 13.48
N ARG A 344 11.56 10.29 14.68
CA ARG A 344 11.22 11.65 15.17
C ARG A 344 11.77 12.77 14.30
N ASN A 345 12.86 12.51 13.57
CA ASN A 345 13.48 13.47 12.67
C ASN A 345 12.76 13.60 11.33
N TRP A 346 11.97 12.58 10.97
CA TRP A 346 11.35 12.44 9.66
C TRP A 346 9.83 12.56 9.71
N SER A 347 9.23 12.48 10.89
CA SER A 347 7.79 12.72 11.08
C SER A 347 7.46 14.22 11.06
N ASN A 348 6.30 14.56 10.50
CA ASN A 348 5.82 15.94 10.48
C ASN A 348 5.05 16.30 11.77
N PRO A 349 5.57 17.18 12.64
CA PRO A 349 4.84 17.60 13.84
C PRO A 349 3.70 18.57 13.53
N PHE A 350 3.71 19.26 12.37
CA PHE A 350 2.74 20.29 12.03
C PHE A 350 1.41 19.75 11.49
N TYR A 351 1.45 18.57 10.86
CA TYR A 351 0.25 17.88 10.38
C TYR A 351 -0.06 16.61 11.19
N GLY A 352 0.43 16.61 12.45
CA GLY A 352 0.60 15.46 13.31
C GLY A 352 -0.49 14.40 13.22
N SER A 353 -0.04 13.16 13.32
CA SER A 353 -0.84 12.00 13.72
C SER A 353 -1.91 12.46 14.70
N LYS A 354 -3.18 12.24 14.36
CA LYS A 354 -4.26 12.33 15.34
C LYS A 354 -3.91 11.32 16.44
N ASN A 355 -3.32 11.80 17.53
CA ASN A 355 -3.19 11.05 18.77
C ASN A 355 -4.59 10.84 19.35
#